data_AF-A0A0K9NS94-F1
#
_entry.id   AF-A0A0K9NS94-F1
#
_cell.length_a   1.000
_cell.length_b   1.000
_cell.length_c   1.000
_cell.angle_alpha   90.00
_cell.angle_beta   90.00
_cell.angle_gamma   90.00
#
_symmetry.space_group_name_H-M   'P 1'
#
loop_
_entity.id
_entity.type
_entity.pdbx_description
1 polymer ?
#
loop_
_entity_poly.entity_id
_entity_poly.type
_entity_poly.pdbx_seq_one_letter_code
_entity_poly.pdbx_strand_id
1 'polypeptide(L)'
;MDPERGRYHGGGMASGVPPYNPYGPYYYPPQQQVQQPQQVQQQRQRPPPPPSSTEWTTWLIPLFILVNIGMFVYTMYENNCPAHRRDRVMGNCVGVDWLHQFSFQPLQQNPLFGPSSNTLLELGALEWDRLINQHQEWRLITCIWLHAGVIHLASNMLFLIFVGFGLEKQFGFIRVGVIYLVSGIGGSMVSALFVRNSVSVGASGALFGLLGSMLSELITNWTMYTDRGSVLFSIVIVVALNMAIGLLPHVDNFAHIGGFITGILLGFILLPRPGYSWRQYQNYNQQGTPFKSEFKIYQLLLLAFSLILLVIWFLVGLIMLYTKHDGNNHCRWCHYLSCVPTSKWKC
;
A
#
# COMPACT_ATOMS: atom_id res chain seq x y z
N MET A 1 -53.50 100.56 24.86
CA MET A 1 -52.17 101.00 25.34
C MET A 1 -51.15 100.31 24.46
N ASP A 2 -50.60 101.10 23.54
CA ASP A 2 -49.51 100.80 22.59
C ASP A 2 -48.15 101.07 23.31
N PRO A 3 -46.95 100.88 22.72
CA PRO A 3 -46.41 99.79 21.90
C PRO A 3 -44.90 99.46 22.22
N GLU A 4 -44.28 98.66 21.33
CA GLU A 4 -42.91 98.84 20.79
C GLU A 4 -41.62 98.21 21.39
N ARG A 5 -40.84 97.62 20.46
CA ARG A 5 -39.35 97.58 20.29
C ARG A 5 -38.52 96.87 21.38
N GLY A 6 -37.40 96.18 21.12
CA GLY A 6 -36.52 96.05 19.97
C GLY A 6 -35.05 95.97 20.44
N ARG A 7 -34.25 95.10 19.81
CA ARG A 7 -32.78 95.15 19.59
C ARG A 7 -31.75 94.90 20.73
N TYR A 8 -30.95 93.84 20.48
CA TYR A 8 -29.48 93.76 20.25
C TYR A 8 -28.40 94.36 21.20
N HIS A 9 -27.29 93.59 21.21
CA HIS A 9 -25.88 93.89 21.59
C HIS A 9 -25.56 93.82 23.09
N GLY A 10 -24.42 93.31 23.57
CA GLY A 10 -23.17 92.86 22.95
C GLY A 10 -22.04 92.91 24.01
N GLY A 11 -20.97 92.12 23.83
CA GLY A 11 -19.72 92.22 24.61
C GLY A 11 -19.79 91.64 26.04
N GLY A 12 -18.77 91.04 26.63
CA GLY A 12 -17.35 90.99 26.33
C GLY A 12 -16.60 90.80 27.66
N MET A 13 -15.82 89.72 27.74
CA MET A 13 -14.59 89.52 28.51
C MET A 13 -14.53 89.69 30.05
N ALA A 14 -14.00 88.61 30.66
CA ALA A 14 -13.00 88.57 31.75
C ALA A 14 -13.49 89.06 33.14
N SER A 15 -13.08 88.52 34.29
CA SER A 15 -11.93 87.70 34.70
C SER A 15 -12.12 87.40 36.19
N GLY A 16 -11.51 86.32 36.71
CA GLY A 16 -11.19 86.24 38.15
C GLY A 16 -11.73 85.00 38.85
N VAL A 17 -10.89 83.97 38.91
CA VAL A 17 -11.07 82.70 39.61
C VAL A 17 -10.80 82.85 41.12
N PRO A 18 -11.60 82.22 42.01
CA PRO A 18 -11.21 81.88 43.39
C PRO A 18 -10.77 80.40 43.52
N PRO A 19 -10.08 80.03 44.64
CA PRO A 19 -8.84 79.26 44.60
C PRO A 19 -8.96 77.73 44.72
N TYR A 20 -7.84 77.11 44.33
CA TYR A 20 -7.51 75.69 44.28
C TYR A 20 -7.43 75.01 45.66
N ASN A 21 -8.16 73.89 45.81
CA ASN A 21 -8.04 72.97 46.96
C ASN A 21 -7.26 71.70 46.50
N PRO A 22 -6.09 71.36 47.07
CA PRO A 22 -5.19 70.34 46.50
C PRO A 22 -5.46 68.88 46.88
N TYR A 23 -6.51 68.53 47.64
CA TYR A 23 -6.59 67.18 48.25
C TYR A 23 -7.95 66.43 48.14
N GLY A 24 -8.71 66.62 47.05
CA GLY A 24 -9.89 65.79 46.76
C GLY A 24 -9.70 64.95 45.49
N PRO A 25 -9.84 63.61 45.52
CA PRO A 25 -9.80 62.80 44.30
C PRO A 25 -11.03 63.09 43.44
N TYR A 26 -10.79 63.60 42.24
CA TYR A 26 -11.79 63.84 41.20
C TYR A 26 -12.33 62.51 40.67
N TYR A 27 -13.66 62.35 40.74
CA TYR A 27 -14.38 61.31 40.00
C TYR A 27 -14.29 61.62 38.50
N TYR A 28 -13.50 60.85 37.75
CA TYR A 28 -13.52 60.85 36.28
C TYR A 28 -14.51 59.78 35.80
N PRO A 29 -15.45 60.08 34.88
CA PRO A 29 -16.18 59.04 34.17
C PRO A 29 -15.19 58.22 33.30
N PRO A 30 -15.36 56.90 33.15
CA PRO A 30 -14.44 56.08 32.37
C PRO A 30 -14.38 56.52 30.91
N GLN A 31 -13.16 56.73 30.42
CA GLN A 31 -12.86 56.97 29.01
C GLN A 31 -13.33 55.77 28.17
N GLN A 32 -14.17 56.01 27.17
CA GLN A 32 -14.34 55.05 26.07
C GLN A 32 -12.99 54.94 25.35
N GLN A 33 -12.28 53.85 25.61
CA GLN A 33 -11.10 53.49 24.83
C GLN A 33 -11.54 53.25 23.38
N VAL A 34 -11.12 54.14 22.49
CA VAL A 34 -11.06 53.86 21.05
C VAL A 34 -10.03 52.74 20.87
N GLN A 35 -10.47 51.48 20.91
CA GLN A 35 -9.63 50.35 20.53
C GLN A 35 -9.39 50.38 19.03
N GLN A 36 -8.11 50.50 18.67
CA GLN A 36 -7.58 50.39 17.32
C GLN A 36 -8.03 49.06 16.67
N PRO A 37 -8.40 49.04 15.37
CA PRO A 37 -8.77 47.81 14.70
C PRO A 37 -7.52 47.01 14.32
N GLN A 38 -6.95 46.26 15.28
CA GLN A 38 -5.76 45.43 15.05
C GLN A 38 -5.98 43.90 15.16
N GLN A 39 -7.22 43.39 15.17
CA GLN A 39 -7.43 41.94 15.27
C GLN A 39 -8.51 41.35 14.34
N VAL A 40 -8.57 41.80 13.08
CA VAL A 40 -9.43 41.14 12.06
C VAL A 40 -8.63 40.64 10.84
N GLN A 41 -7.29 40.71 10.89
CA GLN A 41 -6.44 40.13 9.83
C GLN A 41 -5.85 38.77 10.25
N GLN A 42 -6.35 37.73 9.58
CA GLN A 42 -5.63 36.50 9.26
C GLN A 42 -5.29 35.50 10.39
N GLN A 43 -6.27 35.10 11.19
CA GLN A 43 -6.35 33.66 11.47
C GLN A 43 -6.89 32.97 10.21
N ARG A 44 -5.97 32.54 9.32
CA ARG A 44 -6.20 31.34 8.52
C ARG A 44 -6.41 30.21 9.52
N GLN A 45 -7.65 30.04 9.98
CA GLN A 45 -8.06 28.92 10.80
C GLN A 45 -7.69 27.67 10.00
N ARG A 46 -6.61 26.99 10.40
CA ARG A 46 -6.37 25.63 9.94
C ARG A 46 -7.65 24.85 10.26
N PRO A 47 -8.27 24.17 9.28
CA PRO A 47 -9.46 23.40 9.56
C PRO A 47 -9.14 22.40 10.69
N PRO A 48 -10.06 22.15 11.63
CA PRO A 48 -9.88 21.11 12.62
C PRO A 48 -9.60 19.78 11.91
N PRO A 49 -8.80 18.89 12.51
CA PRO A 49 -8.47 17.62 11.88
C PRO A 49 -9.77 16.87 11.53
N PRO A 50 -9.81 16.17 10.37
CA PRO A 50 -10.96 15.35 10.02
C PRO A 50 -11.27 14.36 11.15
N PRO A 51 -12.54 13.89 11.26
CA PRO A 51 -12.90 12.90 12.27
C PRO A 51 -11.90 11.74 12.23
N SER A 52 -11.47 11.30 13.42
CA SER A 52 -10.46 10.24 13.59
C SER A 52 -10.75 9.12 12.60
N SER A 53 -9.81 8.85 11.69
CA SER A 53 -9.94 7.73 10.76
C SER A 53 -10.22 6.49 11.59
N THR A 54 -11.41 5.90 11.45
CA THR A 54 -11.71 4.60 12.05
C THR A 54 -10.66 3.63 11.54
N GLU A 55 -9.71 3.30 12.40
CA GLU A 55 -8.68 2.31 12.11
C GLU A 55 -9.37 0.94 12.10
N TRP A 56 -9.19 0.20 11.01
CA TRP A 56 -9.78 -1.13 10.89
C TRP A 56 -9.07 -2.10 11.81
N THR A 57 -9.83 -3.03 12.39
CA THR A 57 -9.28 -4.17 13.11
C THR A 57 -8.51 -5.06 12.14
N THR A 58 -7.22 -5.26 12.38
CA THR A 58 -6.37 -6.08 11.52
C THR A 58 -6.45 -7.55 11.93
N TRP A 59 -6.98 -8.40 11.06
CA TRP A 59 -7.08 -9.84 11.31
C TRP A 59 -6.73 -10.67 10.07
N LEU A 60 -6.91 -10.11 8.87
CA LEU A 60 -6.67 -10.82 7.62
C LEU A 60 -5.18 -11.02 7.36
N ILE A 61 -4.34 -10.00 7.59
CA ILE A 61 -2.89 -10.13 7.42
C ILE A 61 -2.30 -11.12 8.43
N PRO A 62 -2.64 -11.08 9.74
CA PRO A 62 -2.32 -12.16 10.67
C PRO A 62 -2.74 -13.54 10.15
N LEU A 63 -3.97 -13.67 9.64
CA LEU A 63 -4.47 -14.94 9.11
C LEU A 63 -3.61 -15.40 7.93
N PHE A 64 -3.28 -14.52 6.98
CA PHE A 64 -2.40 -14.86 5.86
C PHE A 64 -1.02 -15.32 6.33
N ILE A 65 -0.45 -14.66 7.34
CA ILE A 65 0.82 -15.09 7.94
C ILE A 65 0.70 -16.50 8.51
N LEU A 66 -0.34 -16.77 9.30
CA LEU A 66 -0.58 -18.08 9.90
C LEU A 66 -0.80 -19.18 8.84
N VAL A 67 -1.57 -18.88 7.79
CA VAL A 67 -1.80 -19.81 6.67
C VAL A 67 -0.49 -20.14 5.95
N ASN A 68 0.34 -19.14 5.65
CA ASN A 68 1.63 -19.38 4.98
C ASN A 68 2.59 -20.19 5.85
N ILE A 69 2.66 -19.91 7.15
CA ILE A 69 3.46 -20.71 8.09
C ILE A 69 2.92 -22.15 8.17
N GLY A 70 1.61 -22.32 8.31
CA GLY A 70 0.97 -23.64 8.38
C GLY A 70 1.19 -24.45 7.10
N MET A 71 1.02 -23.84 5.93
CA MET A 71 1.28 -24.48 4.63
C MET A 71 2.75 -24.86 4.47
N PHE A 72 3.69 -24.05 4.97
CA PHE A 72 5.10 -24.40 4.94
C PHE A 72 5.43 -25.57 5.87
N VAL A 73 4.86 -25.60 7.09
CA VAL A 73 5.02 -26.74 8.00
C VAL A 73 4.46 -28.01 7.37
N TYR A 74 3.27 -27.95 6.77
CA TYR A 74 2.68 -29.08 6.05
C TYR A 74 3.54 -29.52 4.87
N THR A 75 4.09 -28.57 4.11
CA THR A 75 5.01 -28.86 3.00
C THR A 75 6.24 -29.62 3.47
N MET A 76 6.83 -29.22 4.61
CA MET A 76 7.99 -29.88 5.18
C MET A 76 7.64 -31.27 5.73
N TYR A 77 6.43 -31.46 6.25
CA TYR A 77 5.92 -32.76 6.67
C TYR A 77 5.83 -33.74 5.49
N GLU A 78 5.25 -33.31 4.37
CA GLU A 78 5.15 -34.13 3.14
C GLU A 78 6.51 -34.35 2.48
N ASN A 79 7.41 -33.37 2.55
CA ASN A 79 8.75 -33.47 1.96
C ASN A 79 9.54 -34.67 2.50
N ASN A 80 9.46 -34.92 3.81
CA ASN A 80 10.08 -36.05 4.50
C ASN A 80 11.40 -36.54 3.86
N CYS A 81 12.38 -35.63 3.81
CA CYS A 81 13.66 -35.86 3.11
C CYS A 81 14.33 -37.18 3.51
N PRO A 82 14.39 -37.57 4.80
CA PRO A 82 15.03 -38.82 5.21
C PRO A 82 14.35 -40.08 4.65
N ALA A 83 13.03 -40.08 4.48
CA ALA A 83 12.28 -41.25 4.01
C ALA A 83 12.38 -41.47 2.49
N HIS A 84 12.50 -40.39 1.70
CA HIS A 84 12.54 -40.44 0.23
C HIS A 84 13.95 -40.52 -0.35
N ARG A 85 14.94 -40.90 0.47
CA ARG A 85 16.37 -40.93 0.14
C ARG A 85 16.71 -42.06 -0.85
N ARG A 86 16.45 -41.86 -2.14
CA ARG A 86 16.88 -42.80 -3.20
C ARG A 86 18.25 -42.47 -3.78
N ASP A 87 18.65 -41.21 -3.86
CA ASP A 87 19.91 -40.80 -4.50
C ASP A 87 20.95 -40.27 -3.50
N ARG A 88 22.02 -41.04 -3.28
CA ARG A 88 23.20 -40.63 -2.48
C ARG A 88 24.07 -39.56 -3.17
N VAL A 89 23.76 -39.21 -4.42
CA VAL A 89 24.59 -38.35 -5.27
C VAL A 89 24.45 -36.86 -4.92
N MET A 90 23.29 -36.41 -4.42
CA MET A 90 22.97 -34.98 -4.24
C MET A 90 23.27 -34.43 -2.83
N GLY A 91 23.94 -35.19 -1.97
CA GLY A 91 24.30 -34.78 -0.61
C GLY A 91 23.32 -35.24 0.48
N ASN A 92 23.58 -34.85 1.72
CA ASN A 92 22.77 -35.22 2.88
C ASN A 92 21.69 -34.18 3.16
N CYS A 93 20.49 -34.64 3.55
CA CYS A 93 19.45 -33.77 4.10
C CYS A 93 20.02 -32.95 5.26
N VAL A 94 19.59 -31.71 5.39
CA VAL A 94 20.07 -30.81 6.44
C VAL A 94 19.17 -30.92 7.65
N GLY A 95 19.77 -31.17 8.82
CA GLY A 95 19.05 -31.17 10.07
C GLY A 95 18.31 -32.46 10.40
N VAL A 96 18.81 -33.61 9.94
CA VAL A 96 18.21 -34.93 10.23
C VAL A 96 18.13 -35.21 11.72
N ASP A 97 19.17 -34.88 12.46
CA ASP A 97 19.29 -35.21 13.88
C ASP A 97 18.32 -34.43 14.78
N TRP A 98 17.85 -33.26 14.33
CA TRP A 98 17.01 -32.35 15.15
C TRP A 98 15.58 -32.15 14.62
N LEU A 99 15.32 -32.32 13.32
CA LEU A 99 14.05 -31.99 12.66
C LEU A 99 13.35 -33.25 12.16
N HIS A 100 14.05 -34.37 12.07
CA HIS A 100 13.52 -35.66 11.63
C HIS A 100 12.75 -35.54 10.30
N GLN A 101 11.44 -35.73 10.31
CA GLN A 101 10.59 -35.63 9.12
C GLN A 101 10.62 -34.23 8.48
N PHE A 102 10.89 -33.18 9.26
CA PHE A 102 10.94 -31.79 8.79
C PHE A 102 12.31 -31.35 8.29
N SER A 103 13.25 -32.28 8.07
CA SER A 103 14.57 -31.94 7.53
C SER A 103 14.51 -31.34 6.12
N PHE A 104 15.43 -30.43 5.86
CA PHE A 104 15.54 -29.75 4.58
C PHE A 104 16.27 -30.61 3.54
N GLN A 105 16.00 -30.34 2.27
CA GLN A 105 16.79 -30.90 1.17
C GLN A 105 18.26 -30.43 1.26
N PRO A 106 19.20 -31.16 0.62
CA PRO A 106 20.59 -30.74 0.53
C PRO A 106 20.72 -29.30 0.00
N LEU A 107 21.66 -28.51 0.54
CA LEU A 107 21.82 -27.10 0.17
C LEU A 107 22.21 -26.90 -1.31
N GLN A 108 22.81 -27.92 -1.92
CA GLN A 108 23.10 -27.94 -3.36
C GLN A 108 21.81 -27.95 -4.19
N GLN A 109 20.76 -28.59 -3.68
CA GLN A 109 19.45 -28.65 -4.32
C GLN A 109 18.58 -27.46 -3.95
N ASN A 110 18.54 -27.10 -2.66
CA ASN A 110 17.73 -25.99 -2.18
C ASN A 110 18.50 -25.16 -1.13
N PRO A 111 19.12 -24.03 -1.55
CA PRO A 111 19.89 -23.18 -0.66
C PRO A 111 19.02 -22.38 0.33
N LEU A 112 17.69 -22.40 0.16
CA LEU A 112 16.76 -21.61 0.98
C LEU A 112 16.28 -22.34 2.24
N PHE A 113 16.87 -23.50 2.55
CA PHE A 113 16.44 -24.40 3.63
C PHE A 113 14.96 -24.80 3.47
N GLY A 114 14.69 -25.66 2.49
CA GLY A 114 13.32 -25.98 2.11
C GLY A 114 13.13 -27.40 1.55
N PRO A 115 11.92 -27.66 1.01
CA PRO A 115 11.54 -28.94 0.45
C PRO A 115 12.14 -29.16 -0.94
N SER A 116 11.86 -30.33 -1.54
CA SER A 116 12.15 -30.59 -2.94
C SER A 116 11.15 -29.88 -3.86
N SER A 117 11.56 -29.58 -5.09
CA SER A 117 10.66 -29.06 -6.12
C SER A 117 9.51 -30.03 -6.43
N ASN A 118 9.74 -31.35 -6.33
CA ASN A 118 8.68 -32.34 -6.56
C ASN A 118 7.57 -32.25 -5.50
N THR A 119 7.93 -32.13 -4.22
CA THR A 119 6.97 -31.92 -3.13
C THR A 119 6.15 -30.66 -3.37
N LEU A 120 6.79 -29.56 -3.78
CA LEU A 120 6.08 -28.32 -4.09
C LEU A 120 5.11 -28.51 -5.27
N LEU A 121 5.51 -29.22 -6.33
CA LEU A 121 4.65 -29.53 -7.47
C LEU A 121 3.44 -30.39 -7.07
N GLU A 122 3.62 -31.39 -6.21
CA GLU A 122 2.51 -32.20 -5.70
C GLU A 122 1.51 -31.36 -4.90
N LEU A 123 2.00 -30.39 -4.13
CA LEU A 123 1.19 -29.53 -3.27
C LEU A 123 0.53 -28.33 -3.95
N GLY A 124 0.81 -28.10 -5.24
CA GLY A 124 0.15 -27.03 -5.99
C GLY A 124 1.03 -25.87 -6.43
N ALA A 125 2.35 -26.07 -6.49
CA ALA A 125 3.23 -25.08 -7.08
C ALA A 125 2.93 -24.83 -8.56
N LEU A 126 3.26 -23.64 -9.02
CA LEU A 126 3.01 -23.24 -10.40
C LEU A 126 4.09 -23.84 -11.31
N GLU A 127 3.65 -24.57 -12.32
CA GLU A 127 4.47 -25.10 -13.41
C GLU A 127 3.62 -25.07 -14.69
N TRP A 128 4.22 -24.59 -15.78
CA TRP A 128 3.49 -24.33 -17.03
C TRP A 128 2.84 -25.57 -17.62
N ASP A 129 3.52 -26.73 -17.62
CA ASP A 129 2.98 -27.96 -18.19
C ASP A 129 1.72 -28.43 -17.44
N ARG A 130 1.79 -28.52 -16.11
CA ARG A 130 0.63 -28.86 -15.27
C ARG A 130 -0.51 -27.86 -15.40
N LEU A 131 -0.19 -26.58 -15.48
CA LEU A 131 -1.21 -25.54 -15.65
C LEU A 131 -1.95 -25.68 -16.98
N ILE A 132 -1.21 -25.82 -18.08
CA ILE A 132 -1.75 -25.67 -19.44
C ILE A 132 -2.09 -27.00 -20.11
N ASN A 133 -1.20 -27.98 -20.04
CA ASN A 133 -1.40 -29.28 -20.68
C ASN A 133 -2.22 -30.24 -19.80
N GLN A 134 -2.15 -30.08 -18.47
CA GLN A 134 -2.91 -30.91 -17.52
C GLN A 134 -4.13 -30.18 -16.91
N HIS A 135 -4.42 -28.96 -17.36
CA HIS A 135 -5.60 -28.16 -16.97
C HIS A 135 -5.72 -27.90 -15.46
N GLN A 136 -4.60 -27.72 -14.75
CA GLN A 136 -4.57 -27.49 -13.31
C GLN A 136 -4.57 -25.99 -12.96
N GLU A 137 -5.62 -25.27 -13.38
CA GLU A 137 -5.76 -23.80 -13.25
C GLU A 137 -5.70 -23.29 -11.82
N TRP A 138 -6.14 -24.10 -10.86
CA TRP A 138 -6.09 -23.82 -9.43
C TRP A 138 -4.66 -23.53 -8.93
N ARG A 139 -3.63 -23.97 -9.67
CA ARG A 139 -2.21 -23.67 -9.38
C ARG A 139 -1.87 -22.19 -9.40
N LEU A 140 -2.62 -21.37 -10.15
CA LEU A 140 -2.48 -19.90 -10.15
C LEU A 140 -2.81 -19.27 -8.79
N ILE A 141 -3.56 -19.99 -7.94
CA ILE A 141 -3.96 -19.53 -6.61
C ILE A 141 -3.16 -20.26 -5.53
N THR A 142 -3.00 -21.58 -5.64
CA THR A 142 -2.33 -22.37 -4.58
C THR A 142 -0.86 -22.04 -4.44
N CYS A 143 -0.17 -21.69 -5.53
CA CYS A 143 1.26 -21.35 -5.48
C CYS A 143 1.55 -20.12 -4.60
N ILE A 144 0.57 -19.23 -4.41
CA ILE A 144 0.67 -18.02 -3.55
C ILE A 144 0.93 -18.40 -2.09
N TRP A 145 0.50 -19.60 -1.66
CA TRP A 145 0.57 -20.05 -0.27
C TRP A 145 1.74 -20.99 0.01
N LEU A 146 2.46 -21.41 -1.03
CA LEU A 146 3.61 -22.30 -0.93
C LEU A 146 4.90 -21.48 -0.88
N HIS A 147 5.94 -22.01 -0.22
CA HIS A 147 7.22 -21.31 -0.07
C HIS A 147 8.39 -22.25 -0.35
N ALA A 148 9.40 -21.73 -1.05
CA ALA A 148 10.56 -22.49 -1.47
C ALA A 148 11.51 -22.86 -0.31
N GLY A 149 11.41 -22.21 0.84
CA GLY A 149 12.26 -22.47 2.00
C GLY A 149 12.05 -21.46 3.13
N VAL A 150 12.74 -21.67 4.26
CA VAL A 150 12.60 -20.85 5.47
C VAL A 150 12.98 -19.39 5.21
N ILE A 151 14.07 -19.13 4.47
CA ILE A 151 14.51 -17.76 4.16
C ILE A 151 13.44 -17.03 3.35
N HIS A 152 12.86 -17.72 2.36
CA HIS A 152 11.83 -17.17 1.50
C HIS A 152 10.52 -16.94 2.28
N LEU A 153 10.11 -17.86 3.16
CA LEU A 153 8.95 -17.64 4.03
C LEU A 153 9.17 -16.45 4.96
N ALA A 154 10.31 -16.39 5.66
CA ALA A 154 10.60 -15.35 6.61
C ALA A 154 10.58 -13.95 5.98
N SER A 155 11.16 -13.78 4.79
CA SER A 155 11.14 -12.49 4.09
C SER A 155 9.72 -12.05 3.73
N ASN A 156 8.86 -12.97 3.25
CA ASN A 156 7.47 -12.67 2.94
C ASN A 156 6.67 -12.30 4.20
N MET A 157 6.87 -13.02 5.30
CA MET A 157 6.15 -12.75 6.56
C MET A 157 6.58 -11.41 7.16
N LEU A 158 7.87 -11.10 7.17
CA LEU A 158 8.37 -9.79 7.61
C LEU A 158 7.76 -8.67 6.76
N PHE A 159 7.68 -8.84 5.45
CA PHE A 159 7.03 -7.86 4.58
C PHE A 159 5.55 -7.67 4.93
N LEU A 160 4.79 -8.76 5.12
CA LEU A 160 3.39 -8.67 5.55
C LEU A 160 3.25 -7.96 6.90
N ILE A 161 4.20 -8.17 7.81
CA ILE A 161 4.22 -7.51 9.11
C ILE A 161 4.43 -6.00 8.95
N PHE A 162 5.42 -5.56 8.17
CA PHE A 162 5.75 -4.14 8.04
C PHE A 162 4.81 -3.36 7.14
N VAL A 163 4.32 -3.98 6.07
CA VAL A 163 3.52 -3.31 5.03
C VAL A 163 2.05 -3.71 5.11
N GLY A 164 1.78 -5.02 5.21
CA GLY A 164 0.42 -5.57 5.19
C GLY A 164 -0.45 -5.03 6.31
N PHE A 165 0.03 -5.06 7.57
CA PHE A 165 -0.74 -4.53 8.71
C PHE A 165 -1.11 -3.06 8.55
N GLY A 166 -0.17 -2.22 8.10
CA GLY A 166 -0.41 -0.80 7.88
C GLY A 166 -1.50 -0.57 6.84
N LEU A 167 -1.46 -1.31 5.72
CA LEU A 167 -2.46 -1.25 4.68
C LEU A 167 -3.83 -1.73 5.17
N GLU A 168 -3.90 -2.87 5.87
CA GLU A 168 -5.17 -3.41 6.37
C GLU A 168 -5.80 -2.46 7.38
N LYS A 169 -5.00 -1.93 8.30
CA LYS A 169 -5.45 -0.97 9.31
C LYS A 169 -6.02 0.30 8.68
N GLN A 170 -5.46 0.73 7.57
CA GLN A 170 -5.83 1.97 6.90
C GLN A 170 -7.01 1.82 5.92
N PHE A 171 -7.08 0.72 5.17
CA PHE A 171 -8.04 0.53 4.08
C PHE A 171 -9.06 -0.57 4.31
N GLY A 172 -8.88 -1.38 5.35
CA GLY A 172 -9.75 -2.49 5.70
C GLY A 172 -9.41 -3.78 4.96
N PHE A 173 -9.79 -4.89 5.59
CA PHE A 173 -9.45 -6.24 5.17
C PHE A 173 -9.99 -6.60 3.78
N ILE A 174 -11.17 -6.12 3.38
CA ILE A 174 -11.76 -6.47 2.06
C ILE A 174 -10.87 -5.96 0.93
N ARG A 175 -10.49 -4.68 0.98
CA ARG A 175 -9.70 -4.04 -0.08
C ARG A 175 -8.31 -4.65 -0.17
N VAL A 176 -7.66 -4.84 0.99
CA VAL A 176 -6.31 -5.43 1.06
C VAL A 176 -6.33 -6.90 0.64
N GLY A 177 -7.35 -7.66 1.04
CA GLY A 177 -7.53 -9.05 0.63
C GLY A 177 -7.71 -9.20 -0.88
N VAL A 178 -8.54 -8.35 -1.51
CA VAL A 178 -8.71 -8.34 -2.97
C VAL A 178 -7.40 -7.98 -3.67
N ILE A 179 -6.69 -6.95 -3.21
CA ILE A 179 -5.38 -6.57 -3.77
C ILE A 179 -4.41 -7.73 -3.68
N TYR A 180 -4.28 -8.36 -2.50
CA TYR A 180 -3.37 -9.48 -2.29
C TYR A 180 -3.69 -10.65 -3.23
N LEU A 181 -4.94 -11.13 -3.24
CA LEU A 181 -5.30 -12.30 -4.03
C LEU A 181 -5.21 -12.05 -5.53
N VAL A 182 -5.79 -10.95 -6.03
CA VAL A 182 -5.83 -10.68 -7.46
C VAL A 182 -4.44 -10.34 -8.00
N SER A 183 -3.61 -9.60 -7.25
CA SER A 183 -2.21 -9.39 -7.62
C SER A 183 -1.39 -10.68 -7.58
N GLY A 184 -1.65 -11.58 -6.65
CA GLY A 184 -1.01 -12.91 -6.64
C GLY A 184 -1.35 -13.72 -7.89
N ILE A 185 -2.61 -13.71 -8.33
CA ILE A 185 -3.04 -14.35 -9.59
C ILE A 185 -2.40 -13.65 -10.81
N GLY A 186 -2.38 -12.31 -10.82
CA GLY A 186 -1.74 -11.53 -11.89
C GLY A 186 -0.23 -11.80 -11.99
N GLY A 187 0.44 -11.97 -10.86
CA GLY A 187 1.84 -12.42 -10.80
C GLY A 187 2.00 -13.82 -11.37
N SER A 188 1.18 -14.77 -10.91
CA SER A 188 1.21 -16.16 -11.39
C SER A 188 0.94 -16.28 -12.89
N MET A 189 0.03 -15.46 -13.43
CA MET A 189 -0.25 -15.39 -14.87
C MET A 189 0.99 -14.94 -15.67
N VAL A 190 1.68 -13.88 -15.23
CA VAL A 190 2.89 -13.40 -15.91
C VAL A 190 4.05 -14.38 -15.73
N SER A 191 4.21 -14.96 -14.55
CA SER A 191 5.16 -16.05 -14.31
C SER A 191 4.97 -17.17 -15.33
N ALA A 192 3.75 -17.71 -15.47
CA ALA A 192 3.48 -18.80 -16.40
C ALA A 192 3.75 -18.42 -17.88
N LEU A 193 3.63 -17.15 -18.26
CA LEU A 193 3.93 -16.71 -19.63
C LEU A 193 5.43 -16.72 -19.96
N PHE A 194 6.30 -16.49 -18.97
CA PHE A 194 7.75 -16.31 -19.18
C PHE A 194 8.60 -17.42 -18.55
N VAL A 195 8.08 -18.16 -17.57
CA VAL A 195 8.80 -19.15 -16.76
C VAL A 195 8.16 -20.52 -17.00
N ARG A 196 8.66 -21.25 -18.00
CA ARG A 196 8.07 -22.52 -18.45
C ARG A 196 8.72 -23.79 -17.89
N ASN A 197 10.01 -23.71 -17.56
CA ASN A 197 10.82 -24.88 -17.20
C ASN A 197 11.25 -24.90 -15.73
N SER A 198 10.60 -24.10 -14.88
CA SER A 198 10.89 -24.07 -13.45
C SER A 198 9.62 -23.92 -12.63
N VAL A 199 9.75 -24.22 -11.34
CA VAL A 199 8.67 -24.18 -10.36
C VAL A 199 8.61 -22.79 -9.74
N SER A 200 7.43 -22.17 -9.73
CA SER A 200 7.19 -20.90 -9.07
C SER A 200 6.25 -21.05 -7.88
N VAL A 201 6.63 -20.44 -6.76
CA VAL A 201 5.89 -20.44 -5.48
C VAL A 201 6.13 -19.13 -4.75
N GLY A 202 5.22 -18.77 -3.86
CA GLY A 202 5.40 -17.69 -2.89
C GLY A 202 4.34 -16.61 -2.97
N ALA A 203 4.10 -15.99 -1.82
CA ALA A 203 3.22 -14.84 -1.70
C ALA A 203 3.77 -13.58 -2.39
N SER A 204 5.04 -13.58 -2.80
CA SER A 204 5.77 -12.38 -3.20
C SER A 204 5.13 -11.59 -4.36
N GLY A 205 4.47 -12.24 -5.33
CA GLY A 205 3.68 -11.55 -6.34
C GLY A 205 2.54 -10.71 -5.74
N ALA A 206 1.82 -11.25 -4.75
CA ALA A 206 0.80 -10.52 -4.01
C ALA A 206 1.39 -9.36 -3.19
N LEU A 207 2.58 -9.54 -2.60
CA LEU A 207 3.29 -8.50 -1.84
C LEU A 207 3.73 -7.34 -2.72
N PHE A 208 4.24 -7.62 -3.92
CA PHE A 208 4.49 -6.60 -4.93
C PHE A 208 3.19 -5.91 -5.37
N GLY A 209 2.07 -6.63 -5.39
CA GLY A 209 0.74 -6.04 -5.53
C GLY A 209 0.41 -4.99 -4.47
N LEU A 210 0.70 -5.29 -3.20
CA LEU A 210 0.54 -4.33 -2.10
C LEU A 210 1.42 -3.09 -2.32
N LEU A 211 2.70 -3.25 -2.71
CA LEU A 211 3.58 -2.11 -3.05
C LEU A 211 3.05 -1.29 -4.22
N GLY A 212 2.58 -1.95 -5.28
CA GLY A 212 1.98 -1.29 -6.44
C GLY A 212 0.75 -0.48 -6.05
N SER A 213 -0.09 -1.03 -5.17
CA SER A 213 -1.27 -0.32 -4.67
C SER A 213 -0.92 0.91 -3.83
N MET A 214 0.14 0.82 -3.01
CA MET A 214 0.68 1.96 -2.25
C MET A 214 1.17 3.07 -3.17
N LEU A 215 1.80 2.72 -4.30
CA LEU A 215 2.23 3.71 -5.28
C LEU A 215 1.03 4.46 -5.88
N SER A 216 -0.02 3.75 -6.28
CA SER A 216 -1.25 4.37 -6.80
C SER A 216 -1.97 5.22 -5.76
N GLU A 217 -1.95 4.80 -4.50
CA GLU A 217 -2.50 5.55 -3.37
C GLU A 217 -1.74 6.87 -3.17
N LEU A 218 -0.41 6.81 -3.18
CA LEU A 218 0.46 7.98 -3.08
C LEU A 218 0.22 8.95 -4.24
N ILE A 219 0.09 8.44 -5.47
CA ILE A 219 -0.18 9.26 -6.66
C ILE A 219 -1.56 9.93 -6.54
N THR A 220 -2.58 9.18 -6.13
CA THR A 220 -3.98 9.68 -6.04
C THR A 220 -4.14 10.73 -4.94
N ASN A 221 -3.36 10.58 -3.85
CA ASN A 221 -3.41 11.41 -2.65
C ASN A 221 -2.14 12.26 -2.47
N TRP A 222 -1.43 12.58 -3.55
CA TRP A 222 -0.11 13.22 -3.54
C TRP A 222 0.01 14.49 -2.69
N THR A 223 -1.08 15.26 -2.56
CA THR A 223 -1.13 16.50 -1.78
C THR A 223 -1.32 16.28 -0.28
N MET A 224 -1.68 15.07 0.16
CA MET A 224 -1.91 14.73 1.57
C MET A 224 -0.62 14.40 2.32
N TYR A 225 0.41 13.96 1.60
CA TYR A 225 1.70 13.58 2.18
C TYR A 225 2.63 14.79 2.28
N THR A 226 3.11 15.06 3.49
CA THR A 226 4.09 16.13 3.77
C THR A 226 5.44 15.86 3.11
N ASP A 227 5.93 14.62 3.18
CA ASP A 227 7.18 14.18 2.55
C ASP A 227 6.94 13.09 1.49
N ARG A 228 6.18 13.45 0.46
CA ARG A 228 5.88 12.58 -0.68
C ARG A 228 7.12 12.06 -1.42
N GLY A 229 8.21 12.83 -1.40
CA GLY A 229 9.48 12.47 -2.06
C GLY A 229 10.13 11.27 -1.37
N SER A 230 10.28 11.33 -0.05
CA SER A 230 10.84 10.22 0.72
C SER A 230 9.97 8.97 0.69
N VAL A 231 8.63 9.12 0.70
CA VAL A 231 7.72 7.97 0.59
C VAL A 231 7.85 7.30 -0.79
N LEU A 232 7.83 8.08 -1.88
CA LEU A 232 8.04 7.56 -3.23
C LEU A 232 9.40 6.87 -3.36
N PHE A 233 10.46 7.52 -2.88
CA PHE A 233 11.81 6.99 -2.90
C PHE A 233 11.92 5.67 -2.12
N SER A 234 11.27 5.59 -0.96
CA SER A 234 11.23 4.37 -0.15
C SER A 234 10.52 3.22 -0.87
N ILE A 235 9.36 3.48 -1.50
CA ILE A 235 8.66 2.47 -2.31
C ILE A 235 9.55 2.00 -3.47
N VAL A 236 10.14 2.94 -4.22
CA VAL A 236 11.01 2.62 -5.37
C VAL A 236 12.23 1.82 -4.94
N ILE A 237 12.89 2.19 -3.84
CA ILE A 237 14.03 1.44 -3.30
C ILE A 237 13.61 0.03 -2.88
N VAL A 238 12.50 -0.11 -2.16
CA VAL A 238 12.04 -1.43 -1.71
C VAL A 238 11.73 -2.33 -2.91
N VAL A 239 11.03 -1.80 -3.92
CA VAL A 239 10.77 -2.52 -5.17
C VAL A 239 12.08 -2.89 -5.86
N ALA A 240 13.01 -1.95 -6.04
CA ALA A 240 14.27 -2.18 -6.73
C ALA A 240 15.16 -3.22 -6.01
N LEU A 241 15.25 -3.15 -4.68
CA LEU A 241 16.01 -4.11 -3.88
C LEU A 241 15.39 -5.51 -3.96
N ASN A 242 14.07 -5.64 -3.89
CA ASN A 242 13.42 -6.95 -4.01
C ASN A 242 13.58 -7.53 -5.43
N MET A 243 13.47 -6.70 -6.47
CA MET A 243 13.76 -7.12 -7.85
C MET A 243 15.22 -7.53 -8.04
N ALA A 244 16.16 -6.84 -7.39
CA ALA A 244 17.58 -7.20 -7.42
C ALA A 244 17.85 -8.54 -6.72
N ILE A 245 17.20 -8.79 -5.57
CA ILE A 245 17.22 -10.10 -4.90
C ILE A 245 16.62 -11.17 -5.81
N GLY A 246 15.59 -10.82 -6.59
CA GLY A 246 14.98 -11.74 -7.53
C GLY A 246 15.81 -12.11 -8.77
N LEU A 247 17.01 -11.53 -8.92
CA LEU A 247 18.01 -12.02 -9.88
C LEU A 247 18.73 -13.28 -9.39
N LEU A 248 18.53 -13.65 -8.12
CA LEU A 248 19.02 -14.91 -7.56
C LEU A 248 18.20 -16.09 -8.11
N PRO A 249 18.83 -17.26 -8.31
CA PRO A 249 18.13 -18.44 -8.78
C PRO A 249 17.02 -18.84 -7.79
N HIS A 250 15.91 -19.37 -8.32
CA HIS A 250 14.69 -19.78 -7.60
C HIS A 250 13.75 -18.64 -7.16
N VAL A 251 14.03 -17.38 -7.53
CA VAL A 251 13.12 -16.26 -7.32
C VAL A 251 12.51 -15.82 -8.66
N ASP A 252 11.22 -15.53 -8.66
CA ASP A 252 10.45 -15.25 -9.87
C ASP A 252 10.13 -13.76 -9.99
N ASN A 253 10.97 -13.03 -10.71
CA ASN A 253 10.76 -11.61 -10.96
C ASN A 253 9.60 -11.32 -11.92
N PHE A 254 9.18 -12.28 -12.76
CA PHE A 254 7.99 -12.11 -13.59
C PHE A 254 6.72 -12.11 -12.74
N ALA A 255 6.66 -12.95 -11.70
CA ALA A 255 5.60 -12.90 -10.71
C ALA A 255 5.55 -11.55 -9.99
N HIS A 256 6.71 -10.98 -9.64
CA HIS A 256 6.78 -9.65 -9.02
C HIS A 256 6.27 -8.55 -9.94
N ILE A 257 6.70 -8.54 -11.20
CA ILE A 257 6.24 -7.56 -12.20
C ILE A 257 4.73 -7.66 -12.41
N GLY A 258 4.21 -8.87 -12.65
CA GLY A 258 2.78 -9.07 -12.88
C GLY A 258 1.93 -8.67 -11.66
N GLY A 259 2.41 -9.00 -10.47
CA GLY A 259 1.78 -8.60 -9.21
C GLY A 259 1.78 -7.09 -9.01
N PHE A 260 2.92 -6.42 -9.24
CA PHE A 260 3.07 -4.97 -9.12
C PHE A 260 2.16 -4.20 -10.07
N ILE A 261 2.12 -4.58 -11.36
CA ILE A 261 1.22 -3.97 -12.35
C ILE A 261 -0.24 -4.12 -11.92
N THR A 262 -0.63 -5.34 -11.53
CA THR A 262 -1.99 -5.62 -11.05
C THR A 262 -2.32 -4.78 -9.81
N GLY A 263 -1.35 -4.64 -8.91
CA GLY A 263 -1.46 -3.84 -7.69
C GLY A 263 -1.65 -2.35 -7.96
N ILE A 264 -0.90 -1.79 -8.94
CA ILE A 264 -1.07 -0.39 -9.37
C ILE A 264 -2.51 -0.16 -9.85
N LEU A 265 -3.00 -1.03 -10.73
CA LEU A 265 -4.35 -0.91 -11.29
C LEU A 265 -5.41 -1.03 -10.20
N LEU A 266 -5.29 -2.01 -9.31
CA LEU A 266 -6.21 -2.18 -8.17
C LEU A 266 -6.11 -1.04 -7.15
N GLY A 267 -4.93 -0.44 -6.97
CA GLY A 267 -4.74 0.70 -6.09
C GLY A 267 -5.55 1.92 -6.51
N PHE A 268 -5.58 2.21 -7.82
CA PHE A 268 -6.44 3.28 -8.36
C PHE A 268 -7.94 2.97 -8.26
N ILE A 269 -8.32 1.70 -8.18
CA ILE A 269 -9.72 1.27 -8.08
C ILE A 269 -10.20 1.27 -6.61
N LEU A 270 -9.38 0.73 -5.70
CA LEU A 270 -9.80 0.38 -4.34
C LEU A 270 -9.31 1.37 -3.27
N LEU A 271 -8.18 2.04 -3.50
CA LEU A 271 -7.57 2.96 -2.53
C LEU A 271 -7.81 4.47 -2.74
N PRO A 272 -8.70 4.96 -3.64
CA PRO A 272 -9.07 6.37 -3.63
C PRO A 272 -9.66 6.80 -2.27
N ARG A 273 -9.15 7.89 -1.72
CA ARG A 273 -9.73 8.54 -0.54
C ARG A 273 -10.63 9.68 -1.00
N PRO A 274 -11.94 9.61 -0.75
CA PRO A 274 -12.82 10.73 -1.06
C PRO A 274 -12.44 11.92 -0.17
N GLY A 275 -12.36 13.11 -0.77
CA GLY A 275 -12.05 14.32 -0.04
C GLY A 275 -13.26 14.84 0.71
N TYR A 276 -13.04 15.54 1.81
CA TYR A 276 -14.08 16.36 2.43
C TYR A 276 -14.02 17.77 1.82
N SER A 277 -15.17 18.25 1.35
CA SER A 277 -15.28 19.61 0.80
C SER A 277 -15.35 20.62 1.94
N TRP A 278 -14.65 21.76 1.81
CA TRP A 278 -14.74 22.88 2.76
C TRP A 278 -16.18 23.40 2.92
N ARG A 279 -17.01 23.30 1.88
CA ARG A 279 -18.45 23.63 1.94
C ARG A 279 -19.23 22.68 2.84
N GLN A 280 -18.86 21.41 2.89
CA GLN A 280 -19.55 20.42 3.73
C GLN A 280 -19.22 20.62 5.21
N TYR A 281 -17.99 21.07 5.52
CA TYR A 281 -17.64 21.52 6.88
C TYR A 281 -18.49 22.72 7.31
N GLN A 282 -18.67 23.72 6.44
CA GLN A 282 -19.56 24.86 6.73
C GLN A 282 -21.02 24.42 6.91
N ASN A 283 -21.52 23.52 6.06
CA ASN A 283 -22.90 23.03 6.14
C ASN A 283 -23.14 22.11 7.36
N TYR A 284 -22.14 21.35 7.81
CA TYR A 284 -22.22 20.60 9.07
C TYR A 284 -22.34 21.56 10.25
N ASN A 285 -21.44 22.56 10.34
CA ASN A 285 -21.46 23.55 11.41
C ASN A 285 -22.75 24.41 11.42
N GLN A 286 -23.39 24.62 10.27
CA GLN A 286 -24.61 25.44 10.18
C GLN A 286 -25.91 24.63 10.28
N GLN A 287 -25.95 23.39 9.79
CA GLN A 287 -27.20 22.65 9.56
C GLN A 287 -27.18 21.21 10.10
N GLY A 288 -26.09 20.76 10.74
CA GLY A 288 -25.97 19.39 11.25
C GLY A 288 -26.05 18.30 10.17
N THR A 289 -25.82 18.68 8.90
CA THR A 289 -25.93 17.74 7.77
C THR A 289 -24.74 16.77 7.75
N PRO A 290 -24.96 15.46 7.57
CA PRO A 290 -23.87 14.48 7.58
C PRO A 290 -22.87 14.74 6.45
N PHE A 291 -21.58 14.58 6.76
CA PHE A 291 -20.51 14.68 5.77
C PHE A 291 -20.70 13.63 4.67
N LYS A 292 -20.97 14.06 3.42
CA LYS A 292 -20.91 13.18 2.25
C LYS A 292 -19.50 13.21 1.65
N SER A 293 -18.79 12.10 1.66
CA SER A 293 -17.47 12.06 1.02
C SER A 293 -17.62 12.20 -0.49
N GLU A 294 -16.94 13.16 -1.12
CA GLU A 294 -17.01 13.37 -2.57
C GLU A 294 -15.72 12.91 -3.26
N PHE A 295 -15.85 12.04 -4.26
CA PHE A 295 -14.74 11.69 -5.14
C PHE A 295 -14.50 12.82 -6.13
N LYS A 296 -13.23 13.18 -6.32
CA LYS A 296 -12.84 14.16 -7.34
C LYS A 296 -12.96 13.53 -8.72
N ILE A 297 -13.28 14.32 -9.75
CA ILE A 297 -13.47 13.83 -11.13
C ILE A 297 -12.25 13.02 -11.61
N TYR A 298 -11.03 13.48 -11.33
CA TYR A 298 -9.83 12.73 -11.72
C TYR A 298 -9.72 11.36 -11.04
N GLN A 299 -10.20 11.21 -9.80
CA GLN A 299 -10.20 9.91 -9.10
C GLN A 299 -11.17 8.94 -9.78
N LEU A 300 -12.34 9.42 -10.20
CA LEU A 300 -13.31 8.62 -10.95
C LEU A 300 -12.78 8.22 -12.33
N LEU A 301 -12.12 9.16 -13.04
CA LEU A 301 -11.49 8.88 -14.34
C LEU A 301 -10.37 7.85 -14.20
N LEU A 302 -9.48 8.01 -13.21
CA LEU A 302 -8.40 7.04 -12.94
C LEU A 302 -8.95 5.66 -12.58
N LEU A 303 -10.01 5.60 -11.77
CA LEU A 303 -10.68 4.35 -11.42
C LEU A 303 -11.25 3.67 -12.68
N ALA A 304 -12.04 4.38 -13.48
CA ALA A 304 -12.67 3.82 -14.68
C ALA A 304 -11.62 3.34 -15.69
N PHE A 305 -10.58 4.15 -15.92
CA PHE A 305 -9.48 3.79 -16.81
C PHE A 305 -8.71 2.57 -16.30
N SER A 306 -8.38 2.54 -15.00
CA SER A 306 -7.66 1.41 -14.40
C SER A 306 -8.48 0.12 -14.41
N LEU A 307 -9.80 0.22 -14.26
CA LEU A 307 -10.70 -0.94 -14.37
C LEU A 307 -10.67 -1.52 -15.79
N ILE A 308 -10.76 -0.68 -16.82
CA ILE A 308 -10.67 -1.12 -18.22
C ILE A 308 -9.32 -1.78 -18.48
N LEU A 309 -8.22 -1.15 -18.05
CA LEU A 309 -6.88 -1.72 -18.20
C LEU A 309 -6.70 -3.03 -17.44
N LEU A 310 -7.28 -3.17 -16.25
CA LEU A 310 -7.22 -4.41 -15.47
C LEU A 310 -7.91 -5.56 -16.20
N VAL A 311 -9.09 -5.31 -16.78
CA VAL A 311 -9.81 -6.30 -17.57
C VAL A 311 -9.01 -6.69 -18.81
N ILE A 312 -8.47 -5.71 -19.55
CA ILE A 312 -7.62 -5.99 -20.72
C ILE A 312 -6.37 -6.78 -20.32
N TRP A 313 -5.71 -6.40 -19.22
CA TRP A 313 -4.51 -7.04 -18.70
C TRP A 313 -4.72 -8.54 -18.45
N PHE A 314 -5.80 -8.91 -17.73
CA PHE A 314 -6.12 -10.31 -17.48
C PHE A 314 -6.62 -11.03 -18.73
N LEU A 315 -7.46 -10.40 -19.56
CA LEU A 315 -7.95 -11.03 -20.79
C LEU A 315 -6.80 -11.36 -21.75
N VAL A 316 -5.92 -10.40 -22.03
CA VAL A 316 -4.77 -10.60 -22.91
C VAL A 316 -3.82 -11.64 -22.32
N GLY A 317 -3.50 -11.54 -21.02
CA GLY A 317 -2.61 -12.49 -20.37
C GLY A 317 -3.15 -13.93 -20.40
N LEU A 318 -4.44 -14.13 -20.11
CA LEU A 318 -5.07 -15.44 -20.19
C LEU A 318 -5.16 -15.96 -21.63
N ILE A 319 -5.50 -15.11 -22.62
CA ILE A 319 -5.52 -15.50 -24.04
C ILE A 319 -4.13 -15.96 -24.47
N MET A 320 -3.08 -15.18 -24.18
CA MET A 320 -1.70 -15.56 -24.50
C MET A 320 -1.31 -16.89 -23.83
N LEU A 321 -1.72 -17.07 -22.58
CA LEU A 321 -1.39 -18.25 -21.80
C LEU A 321 -2.06 -19.52 -22.38
N TYR A 322 -3.36 -19.46 -22.68
CA TYR A 322 -4.11 -20.59 -23.25
C TYR A 322 -3.84 -20.83 -24.74
N THR A 323 -3.38 -19.81 -25.47
CA THR A 323 -2.84 -19.97 -26.84
C THR A 323 -1.37 -20.39 -26.84
N LYS A 324 -0.82 -20.78 -25.67
CA LYS A 324 0.53 -21.31 -25.49
C LYS A 324 1.64 -20.38 -26.01
N HIS A 325 1.40 -19.06 -26.02
CA HIS A 325 2.41 -18.08 -26.41
C HIS A 325 3.51 -17.94 -25.38
N ASP A 326 4.77 -18.00 -25.82
CA ASP A 326 5.94 -17.81 -24.95
C ASP A 326 6.33 -16.33 -24.94
N GLY A 327 6.29 -15.71 -23.76
CA GLY A 327 6.65 -14.30 -23.58
C GLY A 327 8.11 -14.02 -23.98
N ASN A 328 9.00 -15.01 -23.84
CA ASN A 328 10.42 -14.86 -24.20
C ASN A 328 10.62 -14.66 -25.70
N ASN A 329 9.71 -15.15 -26.55
CA ASN A 329 9.80 -14.96 -28.00
C ASN A 329 9.70 -13.48 -28.42
N HIS A 330 9.11 -12.64 -27.57
CA HIS A 330 8.92 -11.21 -27.83
C HIS A 330 10.00 -10.35 -27.18
N CYS A 331 10.90 -10.95 -26.39
CA CYS A 331 11.86 -10.22 -25.59
C CYS A 331 13.15 -11.03 -25.35
N ARG A 332 14.18 -10.74 -26.16
CA ARG A 332 15.48 -11.46 -26.12
C ARG A 332 16.28 -11.25 -24.84
N TRP A 333 15.92 -10.30 -23.98
CA TRP A 333 16.64 -9.99 -22.74
C TRP A 333 15.83 -10.38 -21.49
N CYS A 334 14.59 -10.81 -21.65
CA CYS A 334 13.68 -11.08 -20.55
C CYS A 334 14.15 -12.25 -19.67
N HIS A 335 14.89 -13.22 -20.21
CA HIS A 335 15.47 -14.30 -19.40
C HIS A 335 16.43 -13.79 -18.31
N TYR A 336 17.09 -12.65 -18.53
CA TYR A 336 17.95 -12.00 -17.53
C TYR A 336 17.17 -11.34 -16.40
N LEU A 337 15.86 -11.14 -16.54
CA LEU A 337 15.04 -10.57 -15.47
C LEU A 337 14.88 -11.51 -14.29
N SER A 338 14.87 -12.83 -14.49
CA SER A 338 14.74 -13.79 -13.38
C SER A 338 16.04 -14.46 -12.99
N CYS A 339 17.07 -14.41 -13.85
CA CYS A 339 18.37 -14.96 -13.51
C CYS A 339 19.47 -14.34 -14.38
N VAL A 340 20.51 -13.80 -13.73
CA VAL A 340 21.73 -13.37 -14.42
C VAL A 340 22.81 -14.43 -14.17
N PRO A 341 23.37 -15.08 -15.21
CA PRO A 341 24.40 -16.09 -15.02
C PRO A 341 25.69 -15.43 -14.51
N THR A 342 26.35 -16.06 -13.54
CA THR A 342 27.63 -15.58 -12.98
C THR A 342 28.63 -16.73 -12.86
N SER A 343 29.87 -16.42 -12.45
CA SER A 343 30.87 -17.47 -12.17
C SER A 343 30.46 -18.41 -11.01
N LYS A 344 29.48 -18.00 -10.18
CA LYS A 344 29.03 -18.75 -9.00
C LYS A 344 27.74 -19.55 -9.24
N TRP A 345 26.94 -19.23 -10.25
CA TRP A 345 25.69 -19.93 -10.55
C TRP A 345 25.27 -19.80 -12.01
N LYS A 346 24.52 -20.80 -12.49
CA LYS A 346 23.96 -20.83 -13.85
C LYS A 346 22.45 -20.69 -13.81
N CYS A 347 21.95 -20.02 -14.82
CA CYS A 347 20.58 -20.12 -15.33
C CYS A 347 20.61 -21.21 -16.42
#